data_AF-A0A183M5Z6-F1
#
_entry.id   AF-A0A183M5Z6-F1
#
_cell.length_a   1.000
_cell.length_b   1.000
_cell.length_c   1.000
_cell.angle_alpha   90.00
_cell.angle_beta   90.00
_cell.angle_gamma   90.00
#
_symmetry.space_group_name_H-M   'P 1'
#
loop_
_entity.id
_entity.type
_entity.pdbx_description
1 polymer ?
#
loop_
_entity_poly.entity_id
_entity_poly.type
_entity_poly.pdbx_seq_one_letter_code
_entity_poly.pdbx_strand_id
1 'polypeptide(L)'
;MRVYGALMWSLGKILNTPEVARVYIGSFWDRQLVFDTNRKLFELEKMDLFRDLATLPANGTLRKLNDFIRRARLAKVHAYVISHLKKEMPTIVGKDAKKKELINNLSKVYDTISRTQHISIGDFPNINRMQESLEVHDFRTFPALQPKLIKAVDEMLSSEVAKLVQMIPMVSLLL
;
A
#
# COMPACT_ATOMS: atom_id res chain seq x y z
N MET A 1 -3.77 -39.62 1.88
CA MET A 1 -3.03 -38.72 2.79
C MET A 1 -1.51 -38.65 2.56
N ARG A 2 -0.82 -39.69 2.06
CA ARG A 2 0.64 -39.63 1.81
C ARG A 2 1.07 -38.49 0.87
N VAL A 3 0.34 -38.28 -0.22
CA VAL A 3 0.60 -37.19 -1.20
C VAL A 3 0.47 -35.81 -0.56
N TYR A 4 -0.55 -35.60 0.28
CA TYR A 4 -0.77 -34.33 0.99
C TYR A 4 0.41 -34.00 1.92
N GLY A 5 0.90 -34.98 2.69
CA GLY A 5 2.06 -34.78 3.56
C GLY A 5 3.32 -34.41 2.79
N ALA A 6 3.59 -35.08 1.66
CA ALA A 6 4.73 -34.76 0.79
C ALA A 6 4.64 -33.33 0.19
N LEU A 7 3.44 -32.88 -0.18
CA LEU A 7 3.20 -31.53 -0.67
C LEU A 7 3.49 -30.49 0.42
N MET A 8 2.90 -30.64 1.61
CA MET A 8 3.08 -29.68 2.70
C MET A 8 4.55 -29.58 3.15
N TRP A 9 5.26 -30.70 3.19
CA TRP A 9 6.70 -30.72 3.46
C TRP A 9 7.51 -29.93 2.43
N SER A 10 7.15 -30.06 1.15
CA SER A 10 7.83 -29.36 0.07
C SER A 10 7.50 -27.86 0.08
N LEU A 11 6.22 -27.50 0.30
CA LEU A 11 5.79 -26.11 0.41
C LEU A 11 6.47 -25.38 1.56
N GLY A 12 6.63 -26.01 2.73
CA GLY A 12 7.30 -25.39 3.88
C GLY A 12 8.78 -25.07 3.65
N LYS A 13 9.44 -25.74 2.70
CA LYS A 13 10.82 -25.40 2.30
C LYS A 13 10.91 -24.26 1.31
N ILE A 14 9.84 -24.05 0.52
CA ILE A 14 9.80 -23.08 -0.58
C ILE A 14 9.22 -21.75 -0.11
N LEU A 15 8.16 -21.81 0.70
CA LEU A 15 7.50 -20.64 1.26
C LEU A 15 8.34 -20.11 2.41
N ASN A 16 8.98 -18.95 2.22
CA ASN A 16 9.79 -18.28 3.24
C ASN A 16 8.91 -17.48 4.22
N THR A 17 7.85 -18.12 4.74
CA THR A 17 6.95 -17.56 5.76
C THR A 17 6.69 -18.59 6.84
N PRO A 18 6.63 -18.20 8.13
CA PRO A 18 6.26 -19.10 9.21
C PRO A 18 4.77 -19.53 9.16
N GLU A 19 3.96 -18.88 8.33
CA GLU A 19 2.53 -19.18 8.18
C GLU A 19 2.29 -20.38 7.25
N VAL A 20 1.46 -21.33 7.69
CA VAL A 20 1.12 -22.53 6.91
C VAL A 20 0.11 -22.19 5.82
N ALA A 21 0.43 -22.53 4.57
CA ALA A 21 -0.48 -22.33 3.45
C ALA A 21 -1.74 -23.20 3.55
N ARG A 22 -2.92 -22.60 3.32
CA ARG A 22 -4.19 -23.32 3.18
C ARG A 22 -4.19 -24.08 1.85
N VAL A 23 -4.42 -25.40 1.91
CA VAL A 23 -4.56 -26.28 0.74
C VAL A 23 -5.98 -26.79 0.68
N TYR A 24 -6.64 -26.61 -0.47
CA TYR A 24 -7.99 -27.12 -0.72
C TYR A 24 -7.94 -28.48 -1.40
N ILE A 25 -8.41 -29.53 -0.72
CA ILE A 25 -8.34 -30.90 -1.23
C ILE A 25 -9.67 -31.30 -1.89
N GLY A 26 -9.66 -31.55 -3.19
CA GLY A 26 -10.86 -32.00 -3.88
C GLY A 26 -10.63 -32.36 -5.34
N SER A 27 -11.71 -32.73 -6.01
CA SER A 27 -11.76 -32.90 -7.46
C SER A 27 -12.70 -31.84 -8.03
N PHE A 28 -12.14 -30.81 -8.65
CA PHE A 28 -12.86 -29.61 -9.10
C PHE A 28 -13.33 -29.76 -10.55
N TRP A 29 -14.21 -30.73 -10.79
CA TRP A 29 -14.80 -31.02 -12.10
C TRP A 29 -16.22 -31.60 -11.95
N ASP A 30 -17.01 -31.62 -13.03
CA ASP A 30 -18.42 -32.02 -12.98
C ASP A 30 -18.66 -33.55 -13.13
N ARG A 31 -17.60 -34.36 -13.05
CA ARG A 31 -17.71 -35.82 -13.20
C ARG A 31 -17.85 -36.53 -11.86
N GLN A 32 -18.45 -37.72 -11.88
CA GLN A 32 -18.53 -38.57 -10.70
C GLN A 32 -17.14 -38.96 -10.17
N LEU A 33 -17.00 -39.01 -8.85
CA LEU A 33 -15.79 -39.46 -8.19
C LEU A 33 -15.59 -40.95 -8.47
N VAL A 34 -14.37 -41.32 -8.89
CA VAL A 34 -13.96 -42.73 -9.04
C VAL A 34 -13.92 -43.43 -7.68
N PHE A 35 -13.49 -42.70 -6.64
CA PHE A 35 -13.49 -43.17 -5.25
C PHE A 35 -14.17 -42.13 -4.37
N ASP A 36 -15.23 -42.51 -3.67
CA ASP A 36 -16.08 -41.58 -2.94
C ASP A 36 -16.03 -41.71 -1.41
N THR A 37 -15.09 -42.51 -0.90
CA THR A 37 -14.82 -42.66 0.54
C THR A 37 -14.64 -41.32 1.27
N ASN A 38 -14.01 -40.34 0.60
CA ASN A 38 -13.76 -39.00 1.16
C ASN A 38 -14.67 -37.91 0.58
N ARG A 39 -15.81 -38.28 -0.03
CA ARG A 39 -16.73 -37.33 -0.69
C ARG A 39 -17.09 -36.14 0.20
N LYS A 40 -17.40 -36.39 1.48
CA LYS A 40 -17.74 -35.34 2.44
C LYS A 40 -16.61 -34.33 2.64
N LEU A 41 -15.36 -34.79 2.71
CA LEU A 41 -14.20 -33.89 2.83
C LEU A 41 -14.06 -33.02 1.58
N PHE A 42 -14.15 -33.61 0.38
CA PHE A 42 -14.03 -32.85 -0.88
C PHE A 42 -15.13 -31.80 -1.04
N GLU A 43 -16.36 -32.11 -0.65
CA GLU A 43 -17.46 -31.15 -0.69
C GLU A 43 -17.23 -29.99 0.28
N LEU A 44 -16.78 -30.26 1.51
CA LEU A 44 -16.45 -29.22 2.49
C LEU A 44 -15.31 -28.32 2.00
N GLU A 45 -14.22 -28.91 1.49
CA GLU A 45 -13.07 -28.16 0.96
C GLU A 45 -13.44 -27.32 -0.27
N LYS A 46 -14.33 -27.83 -1.13
CA LYS A 46 -14.87 -27.10 -2.27
C LYS A 46 -15.74 -25.92 -1.82
N MET A 47 -16.60 -26.12 -0.82
CA MET A 47 -17.42 -25.05 -0.25
C MET A 47 -16.55 -23.95 0.37
N ASP A 48 -15.52 -24.33 1.13
CA ASP A 48 -14.57 -23.37 1.70
C ASP A 48 -13.84 -22.57 0.61
N LEU A 49 -13.35 -23.25 -0.45
CA LEU A 49 -12.72 -22.57 -1.58
C LEU A 49 -13.67 -21.56 -2.24
N PHE A 50 -14.93 -21.95 -2.47
CA PHE A 50 -15.90 -21.04 -3.10
C PHE A 50 -16.26 -19.86 -2.20
N ARG A 51 -16.36 -20.08 -0.89
CA ARG A 51 -16.55 -18.99 0.09
C ARG A 51 -15.38 -18.01 0.02
N ASP A 52 -14.15 -18.50 0.02
CA ASP A 52 -12.95 -17.68 -0.12
C ASP A 52 -12.93 -16.90 -1.44
N LEU A 53 -13.21 -17.57 -2.56
CA LEU A 53 -13.28 -16.93 -3.88
C LEU A 53 -14.37 -15.83 -3.91
N ALA A 54 -15.51 -16.06 -3.25
CA ALA A 54 -16.57 -15.07 -3.13
C ALA A 54 -16.16 -13.83 -2.32
N THR A 55 -15.15 -13.92 -1.45
CA THR A 55 -14.61 -12.76 -0.72
C THR A 55 -13.65 -11.89 -1.57
N LEU A 56 -13.14 -12.40 -2.69
CA LEU A 56 -12.14 -11.71 -3.50
C LEU A 56 -12.56 -10.30 -3.96
N PRO A 57 -13.80 -10.04 -4.41
CA PRO A 57 -14.20 -8.69 -4.81
C PRO A 57 -14.15 -7.67 -3.67
N ALA A 58 -14.60 -8.05 -2.47
CA ALA A 58 -14.55 -7.20 -1.28
C ALA A 58 -13.09 -6.95 -0.86
N ASN A 59 -12.28 -8.00 -0.79
CA ASN A 59 -10.85 -7.91 -0.47
C ASN A 59 -10.08 -7.08 -1.51
N GLY A 60 -10.43 -7.20 -2.79
CA GLY A 60 -9.87 -6.40 -3.87
C GLY A 60 -10.22 -4.92 -3.73
N THR A 61 -11.44 -4.61 -3.32
CA THR A 61 -11.91 -3.23 -3.07
C THR A 61 -11.18 -2.63 -1.86
N LEU A 62 -11.05 -3.37 -0.76
CA LEU A 62 -10.25 -2.95 0.41
C LEU A 62 -8.78 -2.70 0.06
N ARG A 63 -8.17 -3.57 -0.76
CA ARG A 63 -6.80 -3.38 -1.23
C ARG A 63 -6.65 -2.08 -2.03
N LYS A 64 -7.55 -1.84 -2.99
CA LYS A 64 -7.56 -0.61 -3.78
C LYS A 64 -7.72 0.64 -2.90
N LEU A 65 -8.59 0.58 -1.90
CA LEU A 65 -8.78 1.66 -0.93
C LEU A 65 -7.50 1.91 -0.12
N ASN A 66 -6.84 0.85 0.36
CA ASN A 66 -5.57 0.96 1.09
C ASN A 66 -4.45 1.57 0.23
N ASP A 67 -4.34 1.16 -1.04
CA ASP A 67 -3.37 1.73 -1.97
C ASP A 67 -3.68 3.21 -2.27
N PHE A 68 -4.95 3.56 -2.39
CA PHE A 68 -5.39 4.94 -2.53
C PHE A 68 -5.01 5.80 -1.31
N ILE A 69 -5.27 5.31 -0.09
CA ILE A 69 -4.89 5.98 1.17
C ILE A 69 -3.37 6.20 1.21
N ARG A 70 -2.58 5.16 0.91
CA ARG A 70 -1.12 5.25 0.87
C ARG A 70 -0.66 6.29 -0.13
N ARG A 71 -1.26 6.33 -1.32
CA ARG A 71 -0.95 7.31 -2.37
C ARG A 71 -1.31 8.73 -1.97
N ALA A 72 -2.47 8.95 -1.34
CA ALA A 72 -2.90 10.26 -0.87
C ALA A 72 -1.93 10.82 0.20
N ARG A 73 -1.52 9.98 1.15
CA ARG A 73 -0.50 10.36 2.15
C ARG A 73 0.83 10.72 1.48
N LEU A 74 1.32 9.88 0.57
CA LEU A 74 2.56 10.14 -0.18
C LEU A 74 2.48 11.47 -0.96
N ALA A 75 1.35 11.75 -1.62
CA ALA A 75 1.14 13.00 -2.34
C ALA A 75 1.16 14.21 -1.40
N LYS A 76 0.56 14.10 -0.21
CA LYS A 76 0.60 15.13 0.83
C LYS A 76 2.04 15.41 1.30
N VAL A 77 2.80 14.36 1.60
CA VAL A 77 4.22 14.48 1.99
C VAL A 77 5.03 15.14 0.87
N HIS A 78 4.83 14.70 -0.37
CA HIS A 78 5.50 15.27 -1.53
C HIS A 78 5.19 16.78 -1.69
N ALA A 79 3.95 17.20 -1.46
CA ALA A 79 3.57 18.62 -1.48
C ALA A 79 4.32 19.44 -0.42
N TYR A 80 4.51 18.90 0.79
CA TYR A 80 5.32 19.56 1.82
C TYR A 80 6.79 19.66 1.43
N VAL A 81 7.37 18.60 0.87
CA VAL A 81 8.77 18.60 0.39
C VAL A 81 8.96 19.68 -0.66
N ILE A 82 8.15 19.67 -1.73
CA ILE A 82 8.27 20.64 -2.83
C ILE A 82 8.08 22.07 -2.35
N SER A 83 7.07 22.32 -1.50
CA SER A 83 6.87 23.67 -0.96
C SER A 83 7.99 24.10 -0.01
N HIS A 84 8.57 23.19 0.77
CA HIS A 84 9.68 23.52 1.66
C HIS A 84 10.92 23.89 0.84
N LEU A 85 11.25 23.09 -0.17
CA LEU A 85 12.35 23.39 -1.11
C LEU A 85 12.14 24.75 -1.79
N LYS A 86 10.92 25.05 -2.24
CA LYS A 86 10.57 26.36 -2.80
C LYS A 86 10.79 27.51 -1.81
N LYS A 87 10.42 27.32 -0.55
CA LYS A 87 10.55 28.32 0.52
C LYS A 87 12.00 28.63 0.86
N GLU A 88 12.88 27.63 0.80
CA GLU A 88 14.32 27.76 1.10
C GLU A 88 15.14 28.36 -0.05
N MET A 89 14.56 28.54 -1.24
CA MET A 89 15.28 29.09 -2.39
C MET A 89 15.48 30.62 -2.28
N PRO A 90 16.71 31.13 -2.50
CA PRO A 90 16.96 32.57 -2.51
C PRO A 90 16.40 33.22 -3.79
N THR A 91 15.93 34.45 -3.67
CA THR A 91 15.33 35.21 -4.78
C THR A 91 16.38 35.83 -5.71
N ILE A 92 17.58 36.18 -5.20
CA ILE A 92 18.55 37.01 -5.93
C ILE A 92 19.83 36.23 -6.30
N VAL A 93 20.67 35.84 -5.33
CA VAL A 93 22.00 35.22 -5.55
C VAL A 93 22.11 33.85 -4.85
N GLY A 94 22.99 32.96 -5.35
CA GLY A 94 23.33 31.70 -4.68
C GLY A 94 22.38 30.53 -4.95
N LYS A 95 21.56 30.62 -6.00
CA LYS A 95 20.48 29.65 -6.31
C LYS A 95 20.99 28.25 -6.57
N ASP A 96 21.99 28.10 -7.43
CA ASP A 96 22.53 26.78 -7.79
C ASP A 96 23.27 26.13 -6.61
N ALA A 97 23.99 26.94 -5.83
CA ALA A 97 24.63 26.48 -4.60
C ALA A 97 23.58 25.99 -3.59
N LYS A 98 22.51 26.77 -3.35
CA LYS A 98 21.44 26.40 -2.42
C LYS A 98 20.67 25.17 -2.89
N LYS A 99 20.38 25.05 -4.19
CA LYS A 99 19.76 23.85 -4.77
C LYS A 99 20.60 22.60 -4.48
N LYS A 100 21.91 22.64 -4.79
CA LYS A 100 22.83 21.53 -4.50
C LYS A 100 22.90 21.21 -3.01
N GLU A 101 22.95 22.23 -2.15
CA GLU A 101 22.94 22.07 -0.70
C GLU A 101 21.67 21.36 -0.20
N LEU A 102 20.49 21.77 -0.68
CA LEU A 102 19.20 21.18 -0.31
C LEU A 102 19.07 19.72 -0.77
N ILE A 103 19.53 19.41 -1.98
CA ILE A 103 19.55 18.04 -2.51
C ILE A 103 20.51 17.17 -1.68
N ASN A 104 21.74 17.63 -1.42
CA ASN A 104 22.73 16.89 -0.65
C ASN A 104 22.30 16.66 0.81
N ASN A 105 21.54 17.60 1.38
CA ASN A 105 21.03 17.52 2.75
C ASN A 105 19.55 17.11 2.83
N LEU A 106 19.01 16.43 1.81
CA LEU A 106 17.58 16.09 1.75
C LEU A 106 17.09 15.30 2.97
N SER A 107 17.92 14.45 3.58
CA SER A 107 17.57 13.76 4.83
C SER A 107 17.20 14.75 5.96
N LYS A 108 17.98 15.83 6.14
CA LYS A 108 17.71 16.85 7.15
C LYS A 108 16.45 17.66 6.83
N VAL A 109 16.18 17.87 5.54
CA VAL A 109 14.94 18.48 5.07
C VAL A 109 13.75 17.61 5.49
N TYR A 110 13.83 16.30 5.26
CA TYR A 110 12.79 15.36 5.69
C TYR A 110 12.61 15.35 7.21
N ASP A 111 13.68 15.32 8.00
CA ASP A 111 13.61 15.37 9.47
C ASP A 111 12.95 16.66 9.99
N THR A 112 13.17 17.77 9.28
CA THR A 112 12.55 19.05 9.59
C THR A 112 11.04 19.00 9.31
N ILE A 113 10.66 18.56 8.10
CA ILE A 113 9.24 18.43 7.72
C ILE A 113 8.51 17.43 8.61
N SER A 114 9.13 16.28 8.91
CA SER A 114 8.60 15.24 9.79
C SER A 114 8.22 15.80 11.16
N ARG A 115 9.12 16.59 11.77
CA ARG A 115 8.88 17.25 13.06
C ARG A 115 7.82 18.34 12.98
N THR A 116 7.88 19.22 11.98
CA THR A 116 6.95 20.35 11.87
C THR A 116 5.53 19.94 11.49
N GLN A 117 5.37 18.89 10.67
CA GLN A 117 4.06 18.44 10.19
C GLN A 117 3.55 17.19 10.91
N HIS A 118 4.30 16.67 11.89
CA HIS A 118 4.00 15.44 12.63
C HIS A 118 3.78 14.22 11.70
N ILE A 119 4.69 14.04 10.75
CA ILE A 119 4.65 12.95 9.75
C ILE A 119 5.75 11.94 10.04
N SER A 120 5.43 10.65 9.95
CA SER A 120 6.42 9.58 10.11
C SER A 120 7.45 9.62 8.98
N ILE A 121 8.73 9.41 9.30
CA ILE A 121 9.80 9.37 8.28
C ILE A 121 9.57 8.27 7.23
N GLY A 122 8.88 7.18 7.61
CA GLY A 122 8.55 6.08 6.70
C GLY A 122 7.54 6.43 5.60
N ASP A 123 6.81 7.54 5.74
CA ASP A 123 5.88 8.04 4.72
C ASP A 123 6.58 8.87 3.63
N PHE A 124 7.88 9.17 3.79
CA PHE A 124 8.63 9.97 2.84
C PHE A 124 9.11 9.16 1.63
N PRO A 125 9.23 9.80 0.45
CA PRO A 125 9.83 9.18 -0.73
C PRO A 125 11.28 8.74 -0.47
N ASN A 126 11.75 7.69 -1.14
CA ASN A 126 13.14 7.27 -1.07
C ASN A 126 14.09 8.44 -1.41
N ILE A 127 15.09 8.66 -0.54
CA ILE A 127 16.01 9.81 -0.62
C ILE A 127 16.75 9.84 -1.95
N ASN A 128 17.39 8.73 -2.35
CA ASN A 128 18.22 8.68 -3.55
C ASN A 128 17.39 8.99 -4.81
N ARG A 129 16.21 8.35 -4.93
CA ARG A 129 15.30 8.61 -6.05
C ARG A 129 14.80 10.05 -6.09
N MET A 130 14.53 10.63 -4.93
CA MET A 130 14.12 12.04 -4.86
C MET A 130 15.27 12.97 -5.23
N GLN A 131 16.50 12.70 -4.79
CA GLN A 131 17.67 13.49 -5.16
C GLN A 131 17.89 13.50 -6.68
N GLU A 132 17.92 12.32 -7.31
CA GLU A 132 18.04 12.18 -8.76
C GLU A 132 16.96 12.96 -9.51
N SER A 133 15.70 12.85 -9.07
CA SER A 133 14.60 13.58 -9.69
C SER A 133 14.73 15.10 -9.51
N LEU A 134 15.13 15.57 -8.33
CA LEU A 134 15.27 17.00 -8.03
C LEU A 134 16.41 17.68 -8.82
N GLU A 135 17.45 16.94 -9.22
CA GLU A 135 18.58 17.49 -9.99
C GLU A 135 18.14 18.12 -11.31
N VAL A 136 17.18 17.52 -12.01
CA VAL A 136 16.72 18.01 -13.34
C VAL A 136 15.64 19.10 -13.25
N HIS A 137 15.11 19.39 -12.06
CA HIS A 137 14.03 20.37 -11.87
C HIS A 137 14.54 21.74 -11.40
N ASP A 138 13.89 22.82 -11.84
CA ASP A 138 14.14 24.16 -11.32
C ASP A 138 13.23 24.46 -10.13
N PHE A 139 13.80 24.61 -8.93
CA PHE A 139 13.03 24.81 -7.72
C PHE A 139 12.27 26.16 -7.71
N ARG A 140 12.58 27.08 -8.63
CA ARG A 140 11.84 28.34 -8.77
C ARG A 140 10.46 28.14 -9.37
N THR A 141 10.26 27.11 -10.18
CA THR A 141 8.96 26.80 -10.80
C THR A 141 8.05 26.04 -9.86
N PHE A 142 8.57 25.57 -8.73
CA PHE A 142 7.79 24.86 -7.74
C PHE A 142 6.69 25.75 -7.15
N PRO A 143 5.46 25.20 -7.01
CA PRO A 143 4.37 25.91 -6.38
C PRO A 143 4.62 26.06 -4.87
N ALA A 144 4.12 27.15 -4.31
CA ALA A 144 4.00 27.28 -2.86
C ALA A 144 2.92 26.30 -2.34
N LEU A 145 2.99 25.95 -1.06
CA LEU A 145 1.97 25.11 -0.42
C LEU A 145 0.60 25.76 -0.59
N GLN A 146 -0.39 24.96 -0.96
CA GLN A 146 -1.78 25.39 -1.05
C GLN A 146 -2.56 24.76 0.12
N PRO A 147 -2.80 25.50 1.22
CA PRO A 147 -3.41 24.93 2.42
C PRO A 147 -4.80 24.34 2.16
N LYS A 148 -5.56 24.91 1.21
CA LYS A 148 -6.87 24.40 0.80
C LYS A 148 -6.82 22.98 0.25
N LEU A 149 -5.80 22.67 -0.57
CA LEU A 149 -5.64 21.32 -1.15
C LEU A 149 -5.21 20.31 -0.08
N ILE A 150 -4.33 20.72 0.83
CA ILE A 150 -3.92 19.88 1.97
C ILE A 150 -5.13 19.54 2.85
N LYS A 151 -5.94 20.56 3.18
CA LYS A 151 -7.14 20.39 3.99
C LYS A 151 -8.13 19.43 3.34
N ALA A 152 -8.34 19.52 2.03
CA ALA A 152 -9.21 18.60 1.30
C ALA A 152 -8.73 17.14 1.40
N VAL A 153 -7.42 16.90 1.29
CA VAL A 153 -6.84 15.56 1.48
C VAL A 153 -7.01 15.07 2.91
N ASP A 154 -6.83 15.94 3.90
CA ASP A 154 -7.01 15.59 5.31
C ASP A 154 -8.47 15.29 5.68
N GLU A 155 -9.43 16.07 5.15
CA GLU A 155 -10.87 15.82 5.30
C GLU A 155 -11.27 14.50 4.64
N MET A 156 -10.76 14.22 3.43
CA MET A 156 -10.97 12.94 2.74
C MET A 156 -10.41 11.76 3.56
N LEU A 157 -9.17 11.86 4.07
CA LEU A 157 -8.54 10.79 4.85
C LEU A 157 -9.21 10.54 6.20
N SER A 158 -9.72 11.59 6.86
CA SER A 158 -10.29 11.50 8.21
C SER A 158 -11.77 11.09 8.21
N SER A 159 -12.54 11.51 7.21
CA SER A 159 -14.00 11.35 7.23
C SER A 159 -14.57 10.54 6.07
N GLU A 160 -14.07 10.75 4.84
CA GLU A 160 -14.66 10.12 3.65
C GLU A 160 -14.20 8.67 3.49
N VAL A 161 -12.93 8.39 3.80
CA VAL A 161 -12.39 7.03 3.81
C VAL A 161 -13.18 6.13 4.76
N ALA A 162 -13.52 6.62 5.96
CA ALA A 162 -14.30 5.85 6.93
C ALA A 162 -15.69 5.48 6.38
N LYS A 163 -16.35 6.41 5.69
CA LYS A 163 -17.64 6.17 5.02
C LYS A 163 -17.49 5.12 3.91
N LEU A 164 -16.42 5.20 3.11
CA LEU A 164 -16.15 4.22 2.06
C LEU A 164 -15.92 2.81 2.62
N VAL A 165 -15.18 2.69 3.74
CA VAL A 165 -14.99 1.39 4.41
C VAL A 165 -16.32 0.77 4.83
N GLN A 166 -17.27 1.59 5.33
CA GLN A 166 -18.61 1.11 5.72
C GLN A 166 -19.47 0.67 4.54
N MET A 167 -19.25 1.25 3.35
CA MET A 167 -19.98 0.88 2.12
C MET A 167 -19.44 -0.38 1.47
N ILE A 168 -18.19 -0.77 1.77
CA ILE A 168 -17.66 -2.03 1.29
C ILE A 168 -18.42 -3.12 2.05
N PRO A 169 -19.15 -4.01 1.35
CA PRO A 169 -19.83 -5.09 2.02
C PRO A 169 -18.76 -5.88 2.78
N MET A 170 -18.80 -5.81 4.11
CA MET A 170 -18.23 -6.87 4.91
C MET A 170 -18.99 -8.09 4.43
N VAL A 171 -18.32 -8.98 3.69
CA VAL A 171 -18.88 -10.28 3.38
C VAL A 171 -19.04 -10.91 4.75
N SER A 172 -20.23 -10.75 5.34
CA SER A 172 -20.60 -11.42 6.56
C SER A 172 -20.45 -12.89 6.21
N LEU A 173 -19.52 -13.55 6.87
CA LEU A 173 -19.34 -15.00 6.88
C LEU A 173 -20.55 -15.72 7.49
N LEU A 174 -21.77 -15.20 7.29
CA LEU A 174 -23.03 -15.79 7.68
C LEU A 174 -23.65 -16.44 6.44
N LEU A 175 -23.15 -17.64 6.16
CA LEU A 175 -23.88 -18.89 5.89
C LEU A 175 -22.85 -20.03 5.73
#